data_AF-A0A0S2M0M0-F1
#
_entry.id   AF-A0A0S2M0M0-F1
#
_cell.length_a   1.000
_cell.length_b   1.000
_cell.length_c   1.000
_cell.angle_alpha   90.00
_cell.angle_beta   90.00
_cell.angle_gamma   90.00
#
_symmetry.space_group_name_H-M   'P 1'
#
loop_
_entity.id
_entity.type
_entity.pdbx_description
1 polymer ?
#
loop_
_entity_poly.entity_id
_entity_poly.type
_entity_poly.pdbx_seq_one_letter_code
_entity_poly.pdbx_strand_id
1 'polypeptide(L)'
;MPPWPRTWRISFSWRLPPWLSFFAPAAATCSLGFGVLAFTAYSYSIYLFSVHFGPLFLLWVAVLGLSVFTLVGSLSALGAVLAGPGRLGRLGRALRLPGWFLVGAALLFATMWLGEILPDLLAGTGSASAAAWRVPSNPVHVLDLAIFLPAVAASGVLLLRRSRLGAVIAPGALVFLALTCVPILVTPFVAQARGAAPGWAVIPPIGLVSSFTSATGSNPG
;
A
#
# COMPACT_ATOMS: atom_id res chain seq x y z
N MET A 1 -33.06 21.34 53.92
CA MET A 1 -32.67 21.49 52.51
C MET A 1 -32.27 20.11 51.99
N PRO A 2 -32.95 19.54 50.97
CA PRO A 2 -32.55 18.26 50.40
C PRO A 2 -31.33 18.44 49.48
N PRO A 3 -30.39 17.49 49.40
CA PRO A 3 -29.26 17.58 48.50
C PRO A 3 -29.71 17.31 47.05
N TRP A 4 -29.22 18.14 46.12
CA TRP A 4 -29.43 18.01 44.68
C TRP A 4 -28.86 16.67 44.15
N PRO A 5 -29.57 15.95 43.26
CA PRO A 5 -29.01 14.77 42.61
C PRO A 5 -27.93 15.19 41.61
N ARG A 6 -26.70 14.74 41.87
CA ARG A 6 -25.55 14.85 40.97
C ARG A 6 -25.69 13.82 39.82
N THR A 7 -25.25 14.26 38.64
CA THR A 7 -24.91 13.46 37.43
C THR A 7 -26.04 13.05 36.49
N TRP A 8 -26.37 13.94 35.55
CA TRP A 8 -26.77 13.51 34.20
C TRP A 8 -25.49 13.17 33.42
N ARG A 9 -25.01 11.94 33.54
CA ARG A 9 -23.94 11.43 32.67
C ARG A 9 -24.61 10.83 31.44
N ILE A 10 -24.79 11.64 30.39
CA ILE A 10 -25.23 11.15 29.08
C ILE A 10 -24.09 10.27 28.56
N SER A 11 -24.22 8.95 28.71
CA SER A 11 -23.29 7.99 28.13
C SER A 11 -23.64 7.82 26.65
N PHE A 12 -22.92 8.51 25.78
CA PHE A 12 -23.00 8.26 24.34
C PHE A 12 -22.22 6.97 24.04
N SER A 13 -22.86 5.81 24.22
CA SER A 13 -22.27 4.55 23.77
C SER A 13 -22.44 4.47 22.25
N TRP A 14 -21.39 4.72 21.50
CA TRP A 14 -21.31 4.33 20.10
C TRP A 14 -21.38 2.80 20.00
N ARG A 15 -22.58 2.24 20.03
CA ARG A 15 -22.81 0.85 19.61
C ARG A 15 -22.90 0.88 18.10
N LEU A 16 -21.80 0.48 17.44
CA LEU A 16 -21.79 0.28 16.00
C LEU A 16 -22.93 -0.69 15.62
N PRO A 17 -23.66 -0.44 14.53
CA PRO A 17 -24.77 -1.28 14.11
C PRO A 17 -24.36 -2.76 13.91
N PRO A 18 -25.23 -3.73 14.25
CA PRO A 18 -24.93 -5.17 14.14
C PRO A 18 -24.62 -5.68 12.72
N TRP A 19 -24.91 -4.89 11.68
CA TRP A 19 -24.58 -5.24 10.30
C TRP A 19 -23.13 -4.95 9.92
N LEU A 20 -22.38 -4.19 10.73
CA LEU A 20 -20.92 -4.07 10.56
C LEU A 20 -20.18 -5.35 11.02
N SER A 21 -20.79 -6.14 11.91
CA SER A 21 -20.29 -7.47 12.30
C SER A 21 -20.53 -8.57 11.25
N PHE A 22 -21.24 -8.27 10.14
CA PHE A 22 -21.40 -9.21 9.03
C PHE A 22 -20.13 -9.36 8.17
N PHE A 23 -19.11 -8.51 8.38
CA PHE A 23 -17.78 -8.62 7.77
C PHE A 23 -16.72 -9.11 8.78
N ALA A 24 -16.78 -10.37 9.19
CA ALA A 24 -15.61 -11.11 9.70
C ALA A 24 -15.86 -12.62 9.60
N PRO A 25 -14.92 -13.42 9.04
CA PRO A 25 -13.70 -13.68 9.79
C PRO A 25 -12.38 -13.73 8.97
N ALA A 26 -11.30 -13.93 9.74
CA ALA A 26 -9.90 -14.09 9.39
C ALA A 26 -9.16 -12.80 9.02
N ALA A 27 -8.16 -12.45 9.83
CA ALA A 27 -7.19 -11.38 9.63
C ALA A 27 -6.83 -11.08 8.16
N ALA A 28 -6.72 -12.13 7.35
CA ALA A 28 -6.46 -12.05 5.92
C ALA A 28 -7.39 -11.08 5.18
N THR A 29 -8.71 -11.13 5.36
CA THR A 29 -9.65 -10.25 4.64
C THR A 29 -9.44 -8.78 4.99
N CYS A 30 -9.22 -8.48 6.27
CA CYS A 30 -8.89 -7.12 6.72
C CYS A 30 -7.55 -6.65 6.12
N SER A 31 -6.56 -7.53 6.06
CA SER A 31 -5.25 -7.23 5.49
C SER A 31 -5.29 -6.98 4.00
N LEU A 32 -6.03 -7.79 3.24
CA LEU A 32 -6.22 -7.62 1.80
C LEU A 32 -6.91 -6.28 1.52
N GLY A 33 -7.99 -5.96 2.26
CA GLY A 33 -8.68 -4.67 2.14
C GLY A 33 -7.78 -3.48 2.47
N PHE A 34 -6.92 -3.61 3.49
CA PHE A 34 -5.91 -2.60 3.81
C PHE A 34 -4.93 -2.36 2.65
N GLY A 35 -4.47 -3.44 1.99
CA GLY A 35 -3.61 -3.35 0.81
C GLY A 35 -4.26 -2.62 -0.37
N VAL A 36 -5.53 -2.91 -0.65
CA VAL A 36 -6.31 -2.22 -1.69
C VAL A 36 -6.46 -0.74 -1.36
N LEU A 37 -6.85 -0.40 -0.12
CA LEU A 37 -7.03 0.98 0.30
C LEU A 37 -5.72 1.77 0.26
N ALA A 38 -4.60 1.15 0.66
CA ALA A 38 -3.26 1.75 0.57
C ALA A 38 -2.88 2.03 -0.88
N PHE A 39 -3.13 1.07 -1.78
CA PHE A 39 -2.95 1.26 -3.22
C PHE A 39 -3.80 2.40 -3.79
N THR A 40 -5.08 2.48 -3.38
CA THR A 40 -5.97 3.57 -3.80
C THR A 40 -5.46 4.92 -3.29
N ALA A 41 -5.12 5.03 -2.01
CA ALA A 41 -4.57 6.27 -1.45
C ALA A 41 -3.28 6.70 -2.16
N TYR A 42 -2.38 5.75 -2.42
CA TYR A 42 -1.14 5.98 -3.18
C TYR A 42 -1.41 6.49 -4.60
N SER A 43 -2.24 5.79 -5.37
CA SER A 43 -2.51 6.12 -6.77
C SER A 43 -3.20 7.49 -6.92
N TYR A 44 -4.17 7.78 -6.06
CA TYR A 44 -4.89 9.05 -6.11
C TYR A 44 -4.06 10.22 -5.55
N SER A 45 -3.08 9.96 -4.67
CA SER A 45 -2.08 10.97 -4.31
C SER A 45 -1.24 11.35 -5.52
N ILE A 46 -0.78 10.37 -6.31
CA ILE A 46 -0.06 10.64 -7.57
C ILE A 46 -0.93 11.44 -8.52
N TYR A 47 -2.21 11.10 -8.69
CA TYR A 47 -3.09 11.87 -9.58
C TYR A 47 -3.23 13.32 -9.15
N LEU A 48 -3.38 13.59 -7.85
CA LEU A 48 -3.52 14.95 -7.35
C LEU A 48 -2.24 15.78 -7.46
N PHE A 49 -1.06 15.14 -7.43
CA PHE A 49 0.22 15.84 -7.55
C PHE A 49 0.78 15.88 -8.98
N SER A 50 0.36 14.97 -9.86
CA SER A 50 0.91 14.81 -11.21
C SER A 50 -0.04 15.19 -12.34
N VAL A 51 -1.35 15.23 -12.11
CA VAL A 51 -2.33 15.52 -13.17
C VAL A 51 -2.84 16.95 -13.04
N HIS A 52 -2.98 17.64 -14.18
CA HIS A 52 -3.46 19.01 -14.23
C HIS A 52 -4.89 19.13 -13.69
N PHE A 53 -5.19 20.29 -13.11
CA PHE A 53 -6.51 20.59 -12.55
C PHE A 53 -7.59 20.46 -13.63
N GLY A 54 -8.64 19.68 -13.34
CA GLY A 54 -9.73 19.40 -14.28
C GLY A 54 -11.01 18.97 -13.57
N PRO A 55 -12.06 18.61 -14.33
CA PRO A 55 -13.39 18.30 -13.76
C PRO A 55 -13.40 17.16 -12.75
N LEU A 56 -12.45 16.22 -12.86
CA LEU A 56 -12.32 15.06 -11.97
C LEU A 56 -11.53 15.36 -10.70
N PHE A 57 -10.99 16.57 -10.53
CA PHE A 57 -10.13 16.92 -9.40
C PHE A 57 -10.79 16.62 -8.05
N LEU A 58 -12.02 17.11 -7.84
CA LEU A 58 -12.75 16.91 -6.58
C LEU A 58 -13.09 15.43 -6.34
N LEU A 59 -13.34 14.67 -7.41
CA LEU A 59 -13.54 13.22 -7.29
C LEU A 59 -12.26 12.54 -6.80
N TRP A 60 -11.10 12.92 -7.33
CA TRP A 60 -9.82 12.38 -6.86
C TRP A 60 -9.53 12.73 -5.40
N VAL A 61 -9.81 13.98 -4.99
CA VAL A 61 -9.72 14.42 -3.60
C VAL A 61 -10.64 13.59 -2.70
N ALA A 62 -11.89 13.36 -3.13
CA ALA A 62 -12.85 12.58 -2.36
C ALA A 62 -12.40 11.12 -2.20
N VAL A 63 -11.92 10.48 -3.27
CA VAL A 63 -11.41 9.10 -3.23
C VAL A 63 -10.18 9.00 -2.35
N LEU A 64 -9.23 9.94 -2.45
CA LEU A 64 -8.06 9.98 -1.58
C LEU A 64 -8.48 10.14 -0.11
N GLY A 65 -9.32 11.14 0.18
CA GLY A 65 -9.79 11.42 1.53
C GLY A 65 -10.49 10.21 2.15
N LEU A 66 -11.44 9.61 1.43
CA LEU A 66 -12.14 8.41 1.87
C LEU A 66 -11.16 7.26 2.13
N SER A 67 -10.23 7.00 1.22
CA SER A 67 -9.24 5.94 1.38
C SER A 67 -8.36 6.14 2.62
N VAL A 68 -7.89 7.37 2.86
CA VAL A 68 -7.06 7.71 4.03
C VAL A 68 -7.87 7.58 5.32
N PHE A 69 -9.08 8.12 5.39
CA PHE A 69 -9.91 8.02 6.60
C PHE A 69 -10.33 6.57 6.88
N THR A 70 -10.61 5.78 5.84
CA THR A 70 -10.87 4.34 6.00
C THR A 70 -9.61 3.58 6.46
N LEU A 71 -8.42 3.91 5.95
CA LEU A 71 -7.15 3.32 6.44
C LEU A 71 -6.94 3.62 7.92
N VAL A 72 -7.10 4.88 8.33
CA VAL A 72 -6.98 5.30 9.73
C VAL A 72 -8.01 4.58 10.61
N GLY A 73 -9.28 4.52 10.17
CA GLY A 73 -10.33 3.79 10.89
C GLY A 73 -10.04 2.28 11.00
N SER A 74 -9.44 1.69 9.97
CA SER A 74 -9.09 0.26 9.92
C SER A 74 -7.98 -0.14 10.90
N LEU A 75 -7.19 0.82 11.41
CA LEU A 75 -6.16 0.54 12.42
C LEU A 75 -6.76 -0.04 13.71
N SER A 76 -7.99 0.36 14.07
CA SER A 76 -8.71 -0.16 15.24
C SER A 76 -9.06 -1.65 15.08
N ALA A 77 -9.49 -2.06 13.89
CA ALA A 77 -9.77 -3.45 13.55
C ALA A 77 -8.49 -4.30 13.54
N LEU A 78 -7.36 -3.72 13.10
CA LEU A 78 -6.06 -4.37 13.14
C LEU A 78 -5.64 -4.69 14.58
N GLY A 79 -5.89 -3.78 15.52
CA GLY A 79 -5.65 -4.00 16.96
C GLY A 79 -6.45 -5.18 17.52
N ALA A 80 -7.72 -5.29 17.18
CA ALA A 80 -8.57 -6.41 17.58
C ALA A 80 -8.08 -7.76 17.03
N VAL A 81 -7.61 -7.77 15.77
CA VAL A 81 -7.02 -8.95 15.13
C VAL A 81 -5.73 -9.38 15.83
N LEU A 82 -4.88 -8.45 16.24
CA LEU A 82 -3.62 -8.73 16.94
C LEU A 82 -3.82 -9.25 18.37
N ALA A 83 -4.89 -8.82 19.04
CA ALA A 83 -5.26 -9.24 20.39
C ALA A 83 -5.88 -10.66 20.44
N GLY A 84 -6.40 -11.16 19.30
CA GLY A 84 -7.00 -12.49 19.22
C GLY A 84 -5.99 -13.65 19.40
N PRO A 85 -6.48 -14.85 19.78
CA PRO A 85 -5.65 -16.04 19.90
C PRO A 85 -5.21 -16.56 18.51
N GLY A 86 -4.08 -16.06 18.01
CA GLY A 86 -3.47 -16.50 16.74
C GLY A 86 -2.38 -17.56 16.92
N ARG A 87 -2.49 -18.69 16.21
CA ARG A 87 -1.44 -19.72 16.14
C ARG A 87 -0.43 -19.41 15.01
N LEU A 88 0.63 -18.67 15.31
CA LEU A 88 1.80 -18.50 14.42
C LEU A 88 2.59 -19.80 14.20
N GLY A 89 2.39 -20.79 15.09
CA GLY A 89 3.30 -21.93 15.26
C GLY A 89 3.41 -22.92 14.10
N ARG A 90 2.51 -22.89 13.11
CA ARG A 90 2.51 -23.88 12.00
C ARG A 90 3.04 -23.37 10.65
N LEU A 91 3.30 -22.08 10.49
CA LEU A 91 3.64 -21.48 9.20
C LEU A 91 5.13 -21.11 9.03
N GLY A 92 5.99 -21.44 10.00
CA GLY A 92 7.33 -20.85 10.16
C GLY A 92 8.32 -21.01 8.99
N ARG A 93 8.08 -21.93 8.04
CA ARG A 93 8.86 -22.09 6.80
C ARG A 93 8.18 -21.42 5.59
N ALA A 94 6.84 -21.48 5.53
CA ALA A 94 6.03 -20.85 4.49
C ALA A 94 6.10 -19.31 4.51
N LEU A 95 6.40 -18.69 5.66
CA LEU A 95 6.47 -17.23 5.79
C LEU A 95 7.83 -16.62 5.39
N ARG A 96 8.89 -17.42 5.21
CA ARG A 96 10.23 -16.89 4.88
C ARG A 96 10.30 -16.38 3.45
N LEU A 97 9.71 -17.14 2.53
CA LEU A 97 9.75 -16.84 1.10
C LEU A 97 9.02 -15.50 0.79
N PRO A 98 7.77 -15.26 1.24
CA PRO A 98 7.12 -13.96 1.07
C PRO A 98 7.85 -12.81 1.78
N GLY A 99 8.47 -13.08 2.94
CA GLY A 99 9.20 -12.06 3.69
C GLY A 99 10.44 -11.56 2.94
N TRP A 100 11.24 -12.48 2.41
CA TRP A 100 12.38 -12.13 1.55
C TRP A 100 11.95 -11.48 0.25
N PHE A 101 10.85 -11.94 -0.34
CA PHE A 101 10.30 -11.33 -1.54
C PHE A 101 9.93 -9.86 -1.34
N LEU A 102 9.19 -9.53 -0.26
CA LEU A 102 8.83 -8.14 0.04
C LEU A 102 10.08 -7.25 0.24
N VAL A 103 11.08 -7.73 0.97
CA VAL A 103 12.34 -6.99 1.17
C VAL A 103 13.09 -6.83 -0.16
N GLY A 104 13.21 -7.91 -0.94
CA GLY A 104 13.90 -7.88 -2.24
C GLY A 104 13.22 -6.97 -3.25
N ALA A 105 11.88 -7.00 -3.34
CA ALA A 105 11.12 -6.11 -4.20
C ALA A 105 11.28 -4.63 -3.78
N ALA A 106 11.21 -4.34 -2.48
CA ALA A 106 11.42 -2.97 -1.99
C ALA A 106 12.82 -2.44 -2.32
N LEU A 107 13.85 -3.27 -2.12
CA LEU A 107 15.23 -2.92 -2.47
C LEU A 107 15.41 -2.74 -3.98
N LEU A 108 14.82 -3.61 -4.79
CA LEU A 108 14.85 -3.50 -6.26
C LEU A 108 14.29 -2.16 -6.72
N PHE A 109 13.06 -1.81 -6.32
CA PHE A 109 12.46 -0.52 -6.68
C PHE A 109 13.24 0.66 -6.12
N ALA A 110 13.73 0.59 -4.87
CA ALA A 110 14.53 1.66 -4.29
C ALA A 110 15.83 1.89 -5.08
N THR A 111 16.53 0.82 -5.47
CA THR A 111 17.74 0.94 -6.31
C THR A 111 17.43 1.47 -7.70
N MET A 112 16.29 1.09 -8.29
CA MET A 112 15.85 1.63 -9.57
C MET A 112 15.61 3.15 -9.48
N TRP A 113 14.89 3.61 -8.46
CA TRP A 113 14.65 5.04 -8.25
C TRP A 113 15.92 5.82 -7.92
N LEU A 114 16.77 5.27 -7.05
CA LEU A 114 18.06 5.90 -6.73
C LEU A 114 18.99 5.96 -7.94
N GLY A 115 18.90 4.99 -8.86
CA GLY A 115 19.64 4.99 -10.12
C GLY A 115 19.28 6.15 -11.04
N GLU A 116 18.08 6.72 -10.91
CA GLU A 116 17.67 7.94 -11.62
C GLU A 116 17.96 9.21 -10.80
N ILE A 117 17.64 9.19 -9.50
CA ILE A 117 17.75 10.35 -8.62
C ILE A 117 19.21 10.76 -8.37
N LEU A 118 20.11 9.80 -8.14
CA LEU A 118 21.50 10.10 -7.79
C LEU A 118 22.25 10.78 -8.94
N PRO A 119 22.19 10.33 -10.20
CA PRO A 119 22.81 11.04 -11.32
C PRO A 119 22.34 12.49 -11.45
N ASP A 120 21.03 12.74 -11.36
CA ASP A 120 20.46 14.09 -11.46
C ASP A 120 20.98 15.00 -10.34
N LEU A 121 21.00 14.50 -9.09
CA LEU A 121 21.51 15.24 -7.94
C LEU A 121 23.02 15.53 -8.06
N LEU A 122 23.82 14.55 -8.51
CA LEU A 122 25.26 14.69 -8.68
C LEU A 122 25.62 15.64 -9.84
N ALA A 123 24.79 15.67 -10.89
CA ALA A 123 24.94 16.60 -12.00
C ALA A 123 24.47 18.03 -11.65
N GLY A 124 23.79 18.21 -10.51
CA GLY A 124 23.18 19.48 -10.13
C GLY A 124 22.03 19.90 -11.05
N THR A 125 21.46 18.94 -11.79
CA THR A 125 20.33 19.18 -12.69
C THR A 125 19.02 18.90 -11.96
N GLY A 126 17.93 19.55 -12.38
CA GLY A 126 16.59 19.18 -11.91
C GLY A 126 16.24 17.73 -12.31
N SER A 127 15.25 17.14 -11.63
CA SER A 127 14.84 15.75 -11.90
C SER A 127 14.31 15.60 -13.34
N ALA A 128 14.91 14.68 -14.09
CA ALA A 128 14.55 14.41 -15.49
C ALA A 128 13.10 13.92 -15.62
N SER A 129 12.67 12.97 -14.79
CA SER A 129 11.27 12.52 -14.77
C SER A 129 10.32 13.60 -14.27
N ALA A 130 10.69 14.42 -13.28
CA ALA A 130 9.83 15.53 -12.86
C ALA A 130 9.62 16.55 -14.00
N ALA A 131 10.69 16.87 -14.74
CA ALA A 131 10.62 17.76 -15.89
C ALA A 131 9.72 17.21 -17.01
N ALA A 132 9.79 15.91 -17.30
CA ALA A 132 8.92 15.27 -18.30
C ALA A 132 7.43 15.40 -17.96
N TRP A 133 7.09 15.40 -16.67
CA TRP A 133 5.72 15.55 -16.17
C TRP A 133 5.35 17.00 -15.85
N ARG A 134 6.30 17.94 -16.01
CA ARG A 134 6.16 19.36 -15.67
C ARG A 134 5.73 19.60 -14.21
N VAL A 135 6.28 18.82 -13.30
CA VAL A 135 6.05 18.94 -11.85
C VAL A 135 7.34 19.30 -11.12
N PRO A 136 7.28 19.95 -9.94
CA PRO A 136 8.48 20.35 -9.19
C PRO A 136 9.33 19.17 -8.72
N SER A 137 8.69 18.03 -8.44
CA SER A 137 9.34 16.79 -8.03
C SER A 137 8.44 15.63 -8.45
N ASN A 138 9.05 14.52 -8.84
CA ASN A 138 8.30 13.32 -9.23
C ASN A 138 7.60 12.73 -7.99
N PRO A 139 6.25 12.74 -7.91
CA PRO A 139 5.54 12.27 -6.72
C PRO A 139 5.73 10.78 -6.47
N VAL A 140 6.03 9.98 -7.51
CA VAL A 140 6.35 8.56 -7.38
C VAL A 140 7.62 8.39 -6.56
N HIS A 141 8.71 9.12 -6.88
CA HIS A 141 9.96 9.04 -6.12
C HIS A 141 9.75 9.37 -4.64
N VAL A 142 8.96 10.41 -4.36
CA VAL A 142 8.68 10.86 -2.99
C VAL A 142 7.87 9.80 -2.23
N LEU A 143 6.75 9.34 -2.80
CA LEU A 143 5.86 8.38 -2.15
C LEU A 143 6.51 7.00 -1.98
N ASP A 144 7.27 6.56 -2.98
CA ASP A 144 7.96 5.28 -2.94
C ASP A 144 9.03 5.26 -1.86
N LEU A 145 9.94 6.25 -1.84
CA LEU A 145 11.06 6.27 -0.92
C LEU A 145 10.66 6.66 0.51
N ALA A 146 9.63 7.49 0.70
CA ALA A 146 9.22 7.95 2.02
C ALA A 146 8.23 7.00 2.71
N ILE A 147 7.36 6.32 1.95
CA ILE A 147 6.22 5.60 2.52
C ILE A 147 6.15 4.16 2.01
N PHE A 148 5.95 3.97 0.70
CA PHE A 148 5.57 2.67 0.14
C PHE A 148 6.67 1.62 0.31
N LEU A 149 7.88 1.87 -0.19
CA LEU A 149 8.98 0.90 -0.12
C LEU A 149 9.45 0.64 1.32
N PRO A 150 9.59 1.66 2.20
CA PRO A 150 9.84 1.41 3.62
C PRO A 150 8.77 0.55 4.29
N ALA A 151 7.48 0.78 4.00
CA ALA A 151 6.39 -0.02 4.57
C ALA A 151 6.39 -1.47 4.06
N VAL A 152 6.66 -1.68 2.77
CA VAL A 152 6.81 -3.01 2.16
C VAL A 152 7.99 -3.76 2.76
N ALA A 153 9.16 -3.11 2.86
CA ALA A 153 10.36 -3.69 3.47
C ALA A 153 10.12 -4.02 4.95
N ALA A 154 9.54 -3.10 5.72
CA ALA A 154 9.21 -3.32 7.13
C ALA A 154 8.24 -4.49 7.32
N SER A 155 7.25 -4.63 6.44
CA SER A 155 6.32 -5.77 6.43
C SER A 155 7.05 -7.09 6.20
N GLY A 156 7.98 -7.13 5.24
CA GLY A 156 8.84 -8.28 4.99
C GLY A 156 9.73 -8.63 6.17
N VAL A 157 10.41 -7.64 6.77
CA VAL A 157 11.28 -7.83 7.95
C VAL A 157 10.47 -8.34 9.15
N LEU A 158 9.29 -7.77 9.42
CA LEU A 158 8.40 -8.22 10.49
C LEU A 158 7.92 -9.65 10.29
N LEU A 159 7.69 -10.05 9.04
CA LEU A 159 7.32 -11.42 8.69
C LEU A 159 8.50 -12.39 8.89
N LEU A 160 9.71 -12.00 8.48
CA LEU A 160 10.95 -12.77 8.69
C LEU A 160 11.29 -12.94 10.18
N ARG A 161 10.98 -11.92 11.01
CA ARG A 161 11.07 -11.97 12.48
C ARG A 161 9.97 -12.81 13.13
N ARG A 162 9.06 -13.41 12.33
CA ARG A 162 7.94 -14.24 12.80
C ARG A 162 7.01 -13.51 13.77
N SER A 163 6.88 -12.19 13.61
CA SER A 163 6.00 -11.38 14.45
C SER A 163 4.53 -11.55 14.05
N ARG A 164 3.62 -11.44 15.03
CA ARG A 164 2.16 -11.42 14.78
C ARG A 164 1.78 -10.29 13.83
N LEU A 165 2.37 -9.11 14.05
CA LEU A 165 2.16 -7.94 13.20
C LEU A 165 2.54 -8.23 11.75
N GLY A 166 3.74 -8.79 11.51
CA GLY A 166 4.20 -9.18 10.18
C GLY A 166 3.25 -10.14 9.48
N ALA A 167 2.76 -11.16 10.18
CA ALA A 167 1.79 -12.12 9.61
C ALA A 167 0.45 -11.47 9.24
N VAL A 168 0.04 -10.41 9.94
CA VAL A 168 -1.18 -9.66 9.63
C VAL A 168 -0.94 -8.68 8.48
N ILE A 169 0.14 -7.90 8.47
CA ILE A 169 0.31 -6.83 7.48
C ILE A 169 0.87 -7.33 6.13
N ALA A 170 1.64 -8.42 6.11
CA ALA A 170 2.31 -8.88 4.90
C ALA A 170 1.37 -9.23 3.74
N PRO A 171 0.20 -9.89 3.93
CA PRO A 171 -0.76 -10.10 2.85
C PRO A 171 -1.25 -8.79 2.22
N GLY A 172 -1.49 -7.76 3.03
CA GLY A 172 -1.87 -6.43 2.53
C GLY A 172 -0.74 -5.77 1.75
N ALA A 173 0.50 -5.87 2.23
CA ALA A 173 1.67 -5.37 1.52
C ALA A 173 1.89 -6.09 0.16
N LEU A 174 1.65 -7.40 0.10
CA LEU A 174 1.70 -8.17 -1.16
C LEU A 174 0.63 -7.69 -2.15
N VAL A 175 -0.61 -7.48 -1.69
CA VAL A 175 -1.68 -6.93 -2.55
C VAL A 175 -1.33 -5.54 -3.06
N PHE A 176 -0.86 -4.65 -2.18
CA PHE A 176 -0.46 -3.31 -2.58
C PHE A 176 0.66 -3.37 -3.62
N LEU A 177 1.69 -4.20 -3.39
CA LEU A 177 2.77 -4.41 -4.36
C LEU A 177 2.25 -4.94 -5.70
N ALA A 178 1.40 -5.96 -5.70
CA ALA A 178 0.80 -6.52 -6.92
C ALA A 178 0.01 -5.47 -7.71
N LEU A 179 -0.86 -4.73 -7.03
CA LEU A 179 -1.68 -3.69 -7.67
C LEU A 179 -0.82 -2.56 -8.24
N THR A 180 0.31 -2.24 -7.61
CA THR A 180 1.27 -1.24 -8.11
C THR A 180 1.98 -1.73 -9.37
N CYS A 181 2.24 -3.04 -9.51
CA CYS A 181 2.83 -3.59 -10.72
C CYS A 181 1.90 -3.53 -11.94
N VAL A 182 0.57 -3.59 -11.75
CA VAL A 182 -0.41 -3.57 -12.85
C VAL A 182 -0.26 -2.33 -13.76
N PRO A 183 -0.35 -1.09 -13.27
CA PRO A 183 -0.20 0.08 -14.13
C PRO A 183 1.18 0.15 -14.78
N ILE A 184 2.24 -0.30 -14.11
CA ILE A 184 3.59 -0.26 -14.68
C ILE A 184 3.73 -1.26 -15.84
N LEU A 185 3.10 -2.43 -15.75
CA LEU A 185 3.06 -3.40 -16.85
C LEU A 185 2.18 -2.93 -18.02
N VAL A 186 1.11 -2.19 -17.75
CA VAL A 186 0.17 -1.70 -18.79
C VAL A 186 0.72 -0.47 -19.53
N THR A 187 1.51 0.37 -18.87
CA THR A 187 1.96 1.67 -19.40
C THR A 187 2.72 1.57 -20.73
N PRO A 188 3.69 0.64 -20.94
CA PRO A 188 4.38 0.48 -22.22
C PRO A 188 3.44 0.16 -23.39
N PHE A 189 2.39 -0.65 -23.17
CA PHE A 189 1.40 -0.96 -24.20
C PHE A 189 0.57 0.26 -24.57
N VAL A 190 0.13 1.04 -23.58
CA VAL A 190 -0.61 2.28 -23.82
C VAL A 190 0.28 3.31 -24.54
N ALA A 191 1.56 3.41 -24.17
CA ALA A 191 2.51 4.28 -24.85
C ALA A 191 2.67 3.87 -26.33
N GLN A 192 2.85 2.58 -26.61
CA GLN A 192 2.93 2.07 -27.98
C GLN A 192 1.65 2.33 -28.77
N ALA A 193 0.48 2.09 -28.19
CA ALA A 193 -0.81 2.36 -28.83
C ALA A 193 -1.03 3.85 -29.15
N ARG A 194 -0.35 4.75 -28.42
CA ARG A 194 -0.36 6.20 -28.65
C ARG A 194 0.80 6.69 -29.52
N GLY A 195 1.62 5.80 -30.07
CA GLY A 195 2.79 6.15 -30.88
C GLY A 195 3.94 6.78 -30.08
N ALA A 196 3.93 6.66 -28.75
CA ALA A 196 5.01 7.12 -27.87
C ALA A 196 6.05 6.01 -27.65
N ALA A 197 7.29 6.40 -27.31
CA ALA A 197 8.36 5.45 -27.02
C ALA A 197 8.03 4.59 -25.78
N PRO A 198 7.87 3.26 -25.93
CA PRO A 198 7.50 2.38 -24.83
C PRO A 198 8.69 2.01 -23.94
N GLY A 199 8.50 2.06 -22.62
CA GLY A 199 9.51 1.67 -21.62
C GLY A 199 9.65 0.16 -21.42
N TRP A 200 9.98 -0.61 -22.48
CA TRP A 200 10.05 -2.08 -22.42
C TRP A 200 11.03 -2.62 -21.38
N ALA A 201 12.10 -1.88 -21.09
CA ALA A 201 13.14 -2.27 -20.13
C ALA A 201 12.58 -2.53 -18.71
N VAL A 202 11.41 -1.95 -18.39
CA VAL A 202 10.76 -2.05 -17.09
C VAL A 202 9.94 -3.35 -16.95
N ILE A 203 9.55 -4.00 -18.05
CA ILE A 203 8.67 -5.18 -18.03
C ILE A 203 9.33 -6.42 -17.43
N PRO A 204 10.56 -6.84 -17.80
CA PRO A 204 11.17 -8.04 -17.23
C PRO A 204 11.28 -8.05 -15.69
N PRO A 205 11.83 -7.00 -15.02
CA PRO A 205 11.93 -7.00 -13.56
C PRO A 205 10.56 -6.99 -12.88
N ILE A 206 9.57 -6.27 -13.43
CA ILE A 206 8.23 -6.15 -12.82
C ILE A 206 7.34 -7.35 -13.10
N GLY A 207 7.52 -8.00 -14.26
CA GLY A 207 6.87 -9.26 -14.58
C GLY A 207 7.23 -10.33 -13.56
N LEU A 208 8.51 -10.42 -13.20
CA LEU A 208 9.00 -11.37 -12.19
C LEU A 208 8.38 -11.10 -10.80
N VAL A 209 8.27 -9.84 -10.39
CA VAL A 209 7.61 -9.44 -9.13
C VAL A 209 6.12 -9.80 -9.16
N SER A 210 5.44 -9.52 -10.27
CA SER A 210 4.00 -9.80 -10.44
C SER A 210 3.69 -11.29 -10.41
N SER A 211 4.43 -12.11 -11.15
CA SER A 211 4.25 -13.57 -11.22
C SER A 211 4.48 -14.25 -9.87
N PHE A 212 5.40 -13.74 -9.07
CA PHE A 212 5.63 -14.27 -7.73
C PHE A 212 4.47 -13.97 -6.79
N THR A 213 3.88 -12.78 -6.91
CA THR A 213 2.77 -12.37 -6.05
C THR A 213 1.52 -13.20 -6.33
N SER A 214 1.26 -13.54 -7.61
CA SER A 214 0.15 -14.44 -7.98
C SER A 214 0.39 -15.90 -7.58
N ALA A 215 1.62 -16.41 -7.67
CA ALA A 215 1.96 -17.78 -7.28
C ALA A 215 1.80 -18.07 -5.78
N THR A 216 1.92 -17.05 -4.91
CA THR A 216 1.67 -17.23 -3.47
C THR A 216 0.19 -17.44 -3.11
N GLY A 217 -0.75 -17.16 -4.02
CA GLY A 217 -2.18 -17.36 -3.81
C GLY A 217 -2.71 -18.76 -4.19
N SER A 218 -1.94 -19.57 -4.90
CA SER A 218 -2.40 -20.82 -5.52
C SER A 218 -1.89 -22.10 -4.83
N ASN A 219 -1.76 -22.11 -3.50
CA ASN A 219 -1.46 -23.35 -2.79
C ASN A 219 -2.75 -23.95 -2.18
N PRO A 220 -3.45 -24.85 -2.90
CA PRO A 220 -4.49 -25.68 -2.30
C PRO A 220 -3.80 -26.76 -1.45
N GLY A 221 -3.77 -26.53 -0.14
CA GLY A 221 -3.53 -27.57 0.86
C GLY A 221 -4.85 -28.00 1.47
#